data_AF-A0A1B9F281-F1
#
_entry.id   AF-A0A1B9F281-F1
#
_cell.length_a   1.000
_cell.length_b   1.000
_cell.length_c   1.000
_cell.angle_alpha   90.00
_cell.angle_beta   90.00
_cell.angle_gamma   90.00
#
_symmetry.space_group_name_H-M   'P 1'
#
loop_
_entity.id
_entity.type
_entity.pdbx_description
1 polymer ?
#
loop_
_entity_poly.entity_id
_entity_poly.type
_entity_poly.pdbx_seq_one_letter_code
_entity_poly.pdbx_strand_id
1 'polypeptide(L)'
;MDIGAGTGGGTVTIATALPTAEILAVEPHPSLRTALLARTVADRDLATRVTVLDEDILSAPLPEQVSGFVAMNVIGHLTPDERGALWALLARHLAPRGRAVLNIYPPTRPEAVPSTPMDEVKVGRRVYAASASAEPSGESSVTWSMTYRVTENGTTLNEFTASDLWHVFTTDQLSAELQAHGLVVSSVDAAHGLHTITRQK
;
A
#
# COMPACT_ATOMS: atom_id res chain seq x y z
N MET A 1 0.79 10.25 7.29
CA MET A 1 1.19 8.87 7.57
C MET A 1 1.13 8.07 6.29
N ASP A 2 2.21 7.40 5.95
CA ASP A 2 2.31 6.47 4.83
C ASP A 2 2.26 5.05 5.39
N ILE A 3 1.14 4.37 5.19
CA ILE A 3 0.86 3.03 5.71
C ILE A 3 1.30 2.01 4.67
N GLY A 4 2.12 1.02 5.07
CA GLY A 4 2.68 0.05 4.14
C GLY A 4 3.61 0.75 3.14
N ALA A 5 4.53 1.57 3.65
CA ALA A 5 5.37 2.46 2.84
C ALA A 5 6.28 1.72 1.84
N GLY A 6 6.43 0.40 2.00
CA GLY A 6 7.15 -0.48 1.09
C GLY A 6 8.60 -0.05 0.94
N THR A 7 9.03 0.15 -0.30
CA THR A 7 10.39 0.63 -0.62
C THR A 7 10.52 2.16 -0.65
N GLY A 8 9.48 2.89 -0.22
CA GLY A 8 9.47 4.34 -0.07
C GLY A 8 9.09 5.14 -1.31
N GLY A 9 8.54 4.51 -2.35
CA GLY A 9 8.03 5.22 -3.54
C GLY A 9 6.88 6.18 -3.18
N GLY A 10 5.89 5.70 -2.43
CA GLY A 10 4.78 6.51 -1.91
C GLY A 10 5.26 7.63 -0.98
N THR A 11 6.21 7.33 -0.11
CA THR A 11 6.82 8.29 0.82
C THR A 11 7.43 9.49 0.09
N VAL A 12 8.18 9.26 -0.99
CA VAL A 12 8.74 10.35 -1.83
C VAL A 12 7.64 11.18 -2.49
N THR A 13 6.60 10.53 -3.01
CA THR A 13 5.46 11.22 -3.61
C THR A 13 4.76 12.13 -2.59
N ILE A 14 4.53 11.64 -1.37
CA ILE A 14 3.94 12.43 -0.27
C ILE A 14 4.86 13.60 0.09
N ALA A 15 6.16 13.35 0.25
CA ALA A 15 7.15 14.36 0.59
C ALA A 15 7.24 15.48 -0.45
N THR A 16 7.08 15.14 -1.73
CA THR A 16 7.06 16.10 -2.84
C THR A 16 5.78 16.93 -2.84
N ALA A 17 4.62 16.29 -2.63
CA ALA A 17 3.33 16.96 -2.61
C ALA A 17 3.13 17.85 -1.37
N LEU A 18 3.76 17.49 -0.25
CA LEU A 18 3.66 18.16 1.05
C LEU A 18 5.07 18.48 1.58
N PRO A 19 5.72 19.52 1.02
CA PRO A 19 7.15 19.80 1.27
C PRO A 19 7.46 20.20 2.71
N THR A 20 6.46 20.60 3.49
CA THR A 20 6.62 21.02 4.90
C THR A 20 6.07 20.01 5.90
N ALA A 21 5.48 18.90 5.45
CA ALA A 21 4.88 17.93 6.34
C ALA A 21 5.94 17.01 6.97
N GLU A 22 5.75 16.70 8.25
CA GLU A 22 6.35 15.51 8.87
C GLU A 22 5.66 14.27 8.31
N ILE A 23 6.42 13.21 8.07
CA ILE A 23 5.93 11.95 7.51
C ILE A 23 6.34 10.80 8.43
N LEU A 24 5.34 10.11 8.97
CA LEU A 24 5.55 8.80 9.58
C LEU A 24 5.29 7.74 8.50
N ALA A 25 6.31 6.98 8.14
CA ALA A 25 6.27 5.89 7.17
C ALA A 25 6.32 4.55 7.91
N VAL A 26 5.21 3.81 7.88
CA VAL A 26 5.05 2.53 8.59
C VAL A 26 5.30 1.40 7.61
N GLU A 27 6.29 0.56 7.88
CA GLU A 27 6.61 -0.60 7.04
C GLU A 27 7.09 -1.77 7.90
N PRO A 28 6.24 -2.79 8.15
CA PRO A 28 6.61 -3.91 9.02
C PRO A 28 7.60 -4.88 8.37
N HIS A 29 7.65 -4.98 7.04
CA HIS A 29 8.50 -5.96 6.36
C HIS A 29 9.97 -5.49 6.31
N PRO A 30 10.91 -6.21 6.96
CA PRO A 30 12.28 -5.73 7.16
C PRO A 30 13.05 -5.48 5.86
N SER A 31 12.85 -6.31 4.83
CA SER A 31 13.52 -6.12 3.53
C SER A 31 13.03 -4.88 2.79
N LEU A 32 11.73 -4.58 2.85
CA LEU A 32 11.16 -3.39 2.21
C LEU A 32 11.59 -2.15 2.99
N ARG A 33 11.47 -2.20 4.33
CA ARG A 33 11.94 -1.16 5.24
C ARG A 33 13.42 -0.83 5.05
N THR A 34 14.26 -1.82 4.76
CA THR A 34 15.69 -1.59 4.46
C THR A 34 15.85 -0.72 3.21
N ALA A 35 15.10 -1.01 2.14
CA ALA A 35 15.12 -0.20 0.93
C ALA A 35 14.54 1.21 1.16
N LEU A 36 13.45 1.32 1.93
CA LEU A 36 12.87 2.60 2.37
C LEU A 36 13.91 3.43 3.14
N LEU A 37 14.57 2.86 4.14
CA LEU A 37 15.62 3.53 4.91
C LEU A 37 16.76 4.02 4.01
N ALA A 38 17.26 3.15 3.12
CA ALA A 38 18.32 3.51 2.17
C ALA A 38 17.91 4.69 1.27
N ARG A 39 16.66 4.70 0.78
CA ARG A 39 16.10 5.80 -0.01
C ARG A 39 15.98 7.08 0.82
N THR A 40 15.47 6.99 2.04
CA THR A 40 15.26 8.13 2.94
C THR A 40 16.59 8.79 3.32
N VAL A 41 17.61 8.03 3.71
CA VAL A 41 18.90 8.62 4.13
C VAL A 41 19.73 9.18 2.99
N ALA A 42 19.46 8.75 1.74
CA ALA A 42 20.14 9.27 0.56
C ALA A 42 19.70 10.69 0.18
N ASP A 43 18.54 11.15 0.68
CA ASP A 43 18.01 12.50 0.47
C ASP A 43 17.96 13.25 1.81
N ARG A 44 18.65 14.40 1.90
CA ARG A 44 18.73 15.17 3.15
C ARG A 44 17.38 15.70 3.62
N ASP A 45 16.49 16.07 2.71
CA ASP A 45 15.16 16.57 3.05
C ASP A 45 14.30 15.44 3.62
N LEU A 46 14.30 14.27 2.96
CA LEU A 46 13.61 13.09 3.48
C LEU A 46 14.17 12.65 4.83
N ALA A 47 15.50 12.57 4.97
CA ALA A 47 16.16 12.20 6.22
C ALA A 47 15.83 13.15 7.39
N THR A 48 15.39 14.38 7.09
CA THR A 48 15.00 15.37 8.11
C THR A 48 13.53 15.23 8.53
N ARG A 49 12.64 14.82 7.60
CA ARG A 49 11.18 14.89 7.80
C ARG A 49 10.48 13.54 7.92
N VAL A 50 11.15 12.45 7.53
CA VAL A 50 10.58 11.11 7.51
C VAL A 50 11.06 10.32 8.72
N THR A 51 10.12 9.87 9.54
CA THR A 51 10.34 8.86 10.58
C THR A 51 9.85 7.52 10.07
N VAL A 52 10.74 6.53 10.04
CA VAL A 52 10.40 5.16 9.63
C VAL A 52 10.06 4.32 10.86
N LEU A 53 8.89 3.72 10.85
CA LEU A 53 8.33 2.90 11.92
C LEU A 53 8.31 1.43 11.47
N ASP A 54 8.76 0.52 12.34
CA ASP A 54 8.85 -0.91 12.06
C ASP A 54 7.65 -1.72 12.56
N GLU A 55 6.74 -1.06 13.26
CA GLU A 55 5.51 -1.62 13.78
C GLU A 55 4.46 -1.88 12.69
N ASP A 56 3.45 -2.68 13.02
CA ASP A 56 2.20 -2.71 12.25
C ASP A 56 1.37 -1.46 12.53
N ILE A 57 0.59 -0.98 11.56
CA ILE A 57 -0.20 0.25 11.69
C ILE A 57 -1.19 0.23 12.85
N LEU A 58 -1.75 -0.93 13.20
CA LEU A 58 -2.68 -1.08 14.33
C LEU A 58 -1.95 -0.98 15.68
N SER A 59 -0.62 -1.11 15.69
CA SER A 59 0.24 -1.04 16.88
C SER A 59 1.17 0.17 16.93
N ALA A 60 1.34 0.88 15.81
CA ALA A 60 2.27 1.99 15.68
C ALA A 60 1.91 3.15 16.64
N PRO A 61 2.92 3.91 17.14
CA PRO A 61 2.65 5.10 17.94
C PRO A 61 2.14 6.23 17.04
N LEU A 62 0.83 6.52 17.13
CA LEU A 62 0.20 7.59 16.35
C LEU A 62 0.13 8.91 17.13
N PRO A 63 0.39 10.06 16.47
CA PRO A 63 0.04 11.36 17.01
C PRO A 63 -1.46 11.46 17.31
N GLU A 64 -1.84 12.36 18.23
CA GLU A 64 -3.26 12.59 18.56
C GLU A 64 -4.09 12.94 17.31
N GLN A 65 -3.51 13.74 16.41
CA GLN A 65 -4.14 14.11 15.14
C GLN A 65 -3.18 13.95 13.96
N VAL A 66 -3.71 13.39 12.88
CA VAL A 66 -3.01 13.13 11.63
C VAL A 66 -3.75 13.84 10.50
N SER A 67 -3.06 14.73 9.79
CA SER A 67 -3.67 15.49 8.68
C SER A 67 -3.95 14.64 7.45
N GLY A 68 -3.22 13.53 7.27
CA GLY A 68 -3.60 12.57 6.25
C GLY A 68 -2.93 11.21 6.36
N PHE A 69 -3.63 10.22 5.84
CA PHE A 69 -3.18 8.84 5.73
C PHE A 69 -3.12 8.44 4.26
N VAL A 70 -2.13 7.64 3.90
CA VAL A 70 -2.01 7.06 2.57
C VAL A 70 -1.78 5.57 2.76
N ALA A 71 -2.58 4.74 2.09
CA ALA A 71 -2.51 3.27 2.18
C ALA A 71 -2.63 2.67 0.78
N MET A 72 -1.52 2.70 0.04
CA MET A 72 -1.48 2.20 -1.34
C MET A 72 -1.11 0.72 -1.35
N ASN A 73 -1.94 -0.12 -1.97
CA ASN A 73 -1.78 -1.57 -2.05
C ASN A 73 -1.68 -2.26 -0.67
N VAL A 74 -2.38 -1.73 0.33
CA VAL A 74 -2.37 -2.27 1.70
C VAL A 74 -3.63 -3.04 2.04
N ILE A 75 -4.80 -2.52 1.64
CA ILE A 75 -6.09 -2.90 2.25
C ILE A 75 -6.43 -4.38 2.07
N GLY A 76 -5.98 -5.02 1.00
CA GLY A 76 -6.22 -6.45 0.81
C GLY A 76 -5.30 -7.37 1.62
N HIS A 77 -4.23 -6.88 2.22
CA HIS A 77 -3.48 -7.67 3.21
C HIS A 77 -4.22 -7.80 4.55
N LEU A 78 -5.26 -6.98 4.76
CA LEU A 78 -6.00 -6.93 6.02
C LEU A 78 -7.26 -7.80 5.95
N THR A 79 -7.44 -8.62 6.98
CA THR A 79 -8.70 -9.30 7.26
C THR A 79 -9.83 -8.28 7.48
N PRO A 80 -11.11 -8.68 7.39
CA PRO A 80 -12.23 -7.79 7.68
C PRO A 80 -12.15 -7.13 9.07
N ASP A 81 -11.71 -7.88 10.08
CA ASP A 81 -11.58 -7.36 11.45
C ASP A 81 -10.45 -6.34 11.57
N GLU A 82 -9.30 -6.59 10.92
CA GLU A 82 -8.18 -5.65 10.87
C GLU A 82 -8.53 -4.37 10.10
N ARG A 83 -9.31 -4.48 9.02
CA ARG A 83 -9.85 -3.29 8.32
C ARG A 83 -10.77 -2.49 9.25
N GLY A 84 -11.67 -3.15 9.98
CA GLY A 84 -12.51 -2.49 10.98
C GLY A 84 -11.69 -1.75 12.04
N ALA A 85 -10.60 -2.37 12.53
CA ALA A 85 -9.67 -1.73 13.45
C ALA A 85 -8.95 -0.52 12.81
N LEU A 86 -8.54 -0.63 11.53
CA LEU A 86 -7.95 0.47 10.78
C LEU A 86 -8.93 1.63 10.62
N TRP A 87 -10.20 1.35 10.31
CA TRP A 87 -11.25 2.39 10.18
C TRP A 87 -11.52 3.08 11.50
N ALA A 88 -11.57 2.35 12.61
CA ALA A 88 -11.67 2.94 13.95
C ALA A 88 -10.46 3.82 14.27
N LEU A 89 -9.25 3.39 13.91
CA LEU A 89 -8.02 4.17 14.06
C LEU A 89 -8.07 5.46 13.22
N LEU A 90 -8.49 5.39 11.95
CA LEU A 90 -8.68 6.57 11.12
C LEU A 90 -9.73 7.52 11.72
N ALA A 91 -10.87 7.01 12.15
CA ALA A 91 -11.93 7.80 12.77
C ALA A 91 -11.49 8.45 14.09
N ARG A 92 -10.50 7.88 14.79
CA ARG A 92 -9.92 8.47 16.00
C ARG A 92 -8.91 9.57 15.66
N HIS A 93 -7.94 9.27 14.80
CA HIS A 93 -6.75 10.10 14.61
C HIS A 93 -6.85 11.08 13.43
N LEU A 94 -7.75 10.89 12.47
CA LEU A 94 -7.84 11.80 11.32
C LEU A 94 -8.26 13.20 11.78
N ALA A 95 -7.49 14.24 11.45
CA ALA A 95 -7.86 15.61 11.79
C ALA A 95 -9.23 15.99 11.17
N PRO A 96 -9.97 16.97 11.72
CA PRO A 96 -11.30 17.36 11.20
C PRO A 96 -11.34 17.70 9.70
N ARG A 97 -10.25 18.22 9.15
CA ARG A 97 -10.09 18.54 7.71
C ARG A 97 -9.14 17.57 6.98
N GLY A 98 -8.71 16.52 7.68
CA GLY A 98 -7.79 15.52 7.16
C GLY A 98 -8.43 14.61 6.13
N ARG A 99 -7.58 13.95 5.35
CA ARG A 99 -8.01 12.96 4.34
C ARG A 99 -7.20 11.69 4.46
N ALA A 100 -7.83 10.54 4.29
CA ALA A 100 -7.11 9.31 3.96
C ALA A 100 -7.24 9.02 2.46
N VAL A 101 -6.20 8.43 1.87
CA VAL A 101 -6.16 8.02 0.46
C VAL A 101 -5.79 6.55 0.41
N LEU A 102 -6.57 5.76 -0.32
CA LEU A 102 -6.30 4.34 -0.56
C LEU A 102 -6.66 3.97 -1.99
N ASN A 103 -6.19 2.82 -2.45
CA ASN A 103 -6.67 2.24 -3.69
C ASN A 103 -7.33 0.88 -3.46
N ILE A 104 -8.35 0.59 -4.27
CA ILE A 104 -8.91 -0.75 -4.46
C ILE A 104 -8.54 -1.16 -5.87
N TYR A 105 -7.74 -2.23 -5.98
CA TYR A 105 -7.32 -2.75 -7.27
C TYR A 105 -8.00 -4.10 -7.55
N PRO A 106 -8.41 -4.39 -8.79
CA PRO A 106 -8.90 -5.71 -9.17
C PRO A 106 -7.88 -6.83 -8.85
N PRO A 107 -8.33 -8.05 -8.51
CA PRO A 107 -9.71 -8.50 -8.51
C PRO A 107 -10.45 -8.10 -7.22
N THR A 108 -11.73 -7.75 -7.35
CA THR A 108 -12.60 -7.43 -6.21
C THR A 108 -13.50 -8.60 -5.81
N ARG A 109 -13.27 -9.77 -6.41
CA ARG A 109 -13.93 -11.05 -6.13
C ARG A 109 -12.90 -12.18 -6.21
N PRO A 110 -13.14 -13.35 -5.60
CA PRO A 110 -12.23 -14.49 -5.69
C PRO A 110 -12.27 -15.08 -7.09
N GLU A 111 -11.52 -14.50 -8.01
CA GLU A 111 -11.43 -14.94 -9.39
C GLU A 111 -9.97 -15.10 -9.80
N ALA A 112 -9.74 -16.04 -10.73
CA ALA A 112 -8.42 -16.27 -11.27
C ALA A 112 -7.99 -15.09 -12.13
N VAL A 113 -6.75 -14.65 -11.95
CA VAL A 113 -6.09 -13.67 -12.80
C VAL A 113 -5.00 -14.39 -13.59
N PRO A 114 -5.09 -14.44 -14.93
CA PRO A 114 -4.07 -15.10 -15.74
C PRO A 114 -2.73 -14.39 -15.57
N SER A 115 -1.64 -15.17 -15.69
CA SER A 115 -0.28 -14.62 -15.60
C SER A 115 -0.08 -13.52 -16.64
N THR A 116 0.16 -12.31 -16.14
CA THR A 116 0.30 -11.11 -16.95
C THR A 116 1.66 -10.47 -16.67
N PRO A 117 2.41 -10.05 -17.70
CA PRO A 117 3.64 -9.28 -17.51
C PRO A 117 3.38 -8.01 -16.72
N MET A 118 4.29 -7.69 -15.80
CA MET A 118 4.38 -6.39 -15.14
C MET A 118 5.50 -5.58 -15.80
N ASP A 119 6.12 -4.66 -15.05
CA ASP A 119 7.23 -3.86 -15.53
C ASP A 119 8.51 -4.68 -15.78
N GLU A 120 9.28 -4.21 -16.76
CA GLU A 120 10.63 -4.65 -17.04
C GLU A 120 11.58 -3.46 -16.87
N VAL A 121 12.70 -3.68 -16.17
CA VAL A 121 13.73 -2.67 -15.99
C VAL A 121 15.11 -3.23 -16.29
N LYS A 122 15.91 -2.47 -17.06
CA LYS A 122 17.31 -2.78 -17.31
C LYS A 122 18.20 -2.02 -16.32
N VAL A 123 19.02 -2.75 -15.56
CA VAL A 123 20.02 -2.18 -14.66
C VAL A 123 21.40 -2.71 -15.05
N GLY A 124 22.23 -1.84 -15.62
CA GLY A 124 23.51 -2.23 -16.20
C GLY A 124 23.33 -3.25 -17.33
N ARG A 125 23.90 -4.45 -17.15
CA ARG A 125 23.83 -5.54 -18.14
C ARG A 125 22.63 -6.46 -17.97
N ARG A 126 21.91 -6.34 -16.85
CA ARG A 126 20.82 -7.25 -16.49
C ARG A 126 19.46 -6.62 -16.73
N VAL A 127 18.52 -7.47 -17.08
CA VAL A 127 17.11 -7.13 -17.21
C VAL A 127 16.35 -7.85 -16.10
N TYR A 128 15.51 -7.10 -15.39
CA TYR A 128 14.67 -7.56 -14.30
C TYR A 128 13.23 -7.41 -14.76
N ALA A 129 12.53 -8.52 -14.89
CA ALA A 129 11.14 -8.55 -15.31
C ALA A 129 10.29 -9.26 -14.25
N ALA A 130 9.03 -8.86 -14.13
CA ALA A 130 8.07 -9.51 -13.27
C ALA A 130 6.81 -9.93 -14.03
N SER A 131 6.12 -10.94 -13.53
CA SER A 131 4.77 -11.32 -13.94
C SER A 131 3.95 -11.69 -12.71
N ALA A 132 2.66 -11.38 -12.73
CA ALA A 132 1.76 -11.71 -11.63
C ALA A 132 0.55 -12.52 -12.13
N SER A 133 0.13 -13.48 -11.32
CA SER A 133 -1.12 -14.24 -11.46
C SER A 133 -1.79 -14.36 -10.10
N ALA A 134 -3.08 -14.66 -10.07
CA ALA A 134 -3.80 -14.94 -8.84
C ALA A 134 -4.76 -16.11 -9.02
N GLU A 135 -4.96 -16.88 -7.96
CA GLU A 135 -5.95 -17.96 -7.91
C GLU A 135 -6.86 -17.76 -6.68
N PRO A 136 -8.17 -18.08 -6.76
CA PRO A 136 -9.06 -18.04 -5.61
C PRO A 136 -8.54 -18.90 -4.47
N SER A 137 -8.55 -18.36 -3.25
CA SER A 137 -7.99 -19.00 -2.05
C SER A 137 -8.97 -18.96 -0.86
N GLY A 138 -10.26 -19.02 -1.15
CA GLY A 138 -11.34 -18.92 -0.17
C GLY A 138 -12.56 -18.18 -0.75
N GLU A 139 -13.55 -17.91 0.10
CA GLU A 139 -14.78 -17.21 -0.32
C GLU A 139 -14.60 -15.71 -0.55
N SER A 140 -13.52 -15.12 -0.04
CA SER A 140 -13.25 -13.68 -0.08
C SER A 140 -11.76 -13.36 -0.22
N SER A 141 -10.99 -14.26 -0.82
CA SER A 141 -9.55 -14.05 -1.01
C SER A 141 -9.02 -14.71 -2.28
N VAL A 142 -7.90 -14.16 -2.75
CA VAL A 142 -7.04 -14.76 -3.77
C VAL A 142 -5.63 -14.89 -3.20
N THR A 143 -4.87 -15.87 -3.70
CA THR A 143 -3.42 -15.92 -3.49
C THR A 143 -2.74 -15.37 -4.74
N TRP A 144 -2.07 -14.23 -4.61
CA TRP A 144 -1.21 -13.71 -5.65
C TRP A 144 0.08 -14.52 -5.73
N SER A 145 0.60 -14.70 -6.94
CA SER A 145 1.91 -15.26 -7.23
C SER A 145 2.67 -14.33 -8.16
N MET A 146 3.74 -13.74 -7.64
CA MET A 146 4.61 -12.80 -8.35
C MET A 146 5.92 -13.50 -8.70
N THR A 147 6.15 -13.72 -9.98
CA THR A 147 7.39 -14.33 -10.48
C THR A 147 8.32 -13.25 -11.00
N TYR A 148 9.55 -13.23 -10.51
CA TYR A 148 10.59 -12.29 -10.88
C TYR A 148 11.72 -13.02 -11.58
N ARG A 149 12.14 -12.51 -12.74
CA ARG A 149 13.20 -13.09 -13.57
C ARG A 149 14.31 -12.09 -13.79
N VAL A 150 15.55 -12.57 -13.64
CA VAL A 150 16.76 -11.82 -13.99
C VAL A 150 17.41 -12.46 -15.20
N THR A 151 17.61 -11.68 -16.26
CA THR A 151 18.27 -12.15 -17.48
C THR A 151 19.49 -11.29 -17.83
N GLU A 152 20.47 -11.90 -18.50
CA GLU A 152 21.62 -11.20 -19.11
C GLU A 152 21.86 -11.83 -20.49
N ASN A 153 21.93 -11.00 -21.54
CA ASN A 153 22.09 -11.44 -22.95
C ASN A 153 21.08 -12.53 -23.37
N GLY A 154 19.83 -12.42 -22.91
CA GLY A 154 18.76 -13.39 -23.20
C GLY A 154 18.82 -14.69 -22.39
N THR A 155 19.83 -14.87 -21.53
CA THR A 155 19.93 -16.05 -20.64
C THR A 155 19.32 -15.72 -19.28
N THR A 156 18.41 -16.55 -18.78
CA THR A 156 17.89 -16.46 -17.41
C THR A 156 18.97 -16.85 -16.43
N LEU A 157 19.37 -15.90 -15.58
CA LEU A 157 20.35 -16.10 -14.51
C LEU A 157 19.68 -16.52 -13.20
N ASN A 158 18.49 -16.00 -12.93
CA ASN A 158 17.74 -16.30 -11.73
C ASN A 158 16.24 -16.13 -11.98
N GLU A 159 15.44 -16.90 -11.25
CA GLU A 159 14.00 -16.80 -11.20
C GLU A 159 13.54 -17.13 -9.78
N PHE A 160 12.63 -16.32 -9.23
CA PHE A 160 11.98 -16.65 -7.96
C PHE A 160 10.51 -16.24 -8.01
N THR A 161 9.69 -16.97 -7.25
CA THR A 161 8.27 -16.64 -7.09
C THR A 161 7.99 -16.37 -5.61
N ALA A 162 7.34 -15.24 -5.34
CA ALA A 162 6.71 -14.96 -4.06
C ALA A 162 5.20 -15.14 -4.19
N SER A 163 4.55 -15.51 -3.08
CA SER A 163 3.10 -15.59 -3.01
C SER A 163 2.59 -14.88 -1.78
N ASP A 164 1.42 -14.26 -1.91
CA ASP A 164 0.80 -13.52 -0.81
C ASP A 164 -0.73 -13.66 -0.85
N LEU A 165 -1.34 -13.71 0.33
CA LEU A 165 -2.78 -13.77 0.47
C LEU A 165 -3.35 -12.36 0.35
N TRP A 166 -4.46 -12.23 -0.39
CA TRP A 166 -5.13 -10.97 -0.59
C TRP A 166 -6.64 -11.11 -0.43
N HIS A 167 -7.20 -10.43 0.55
CA HIS A 167 -8.64 -10.28 0.75
C HIS A 167 -9.22 -9.36 -0.31
N VAL A 168 -10.05 -9.92 -1.17
CA VAL A 168 -10.71 -9.17 -2.24
C VAL A 168 -11.80 -8.29 -1.64
N PHE A 169 -11.92 -7.09 -2.18
CA PHE A 169 -12.68 -6.03 -1.54
C PHE A 169 -13.30 -5.11 -2.59
N THR A 170 -14.57 -4.77 -2.40
CA THR A 170 -15.30 -3.89 -3.32
C THR A 170 -15.45 -2.48 -2.73
N THR A 171 -15.68 -1.49 -3.59
CA THR A 171 -15.96 -0.11 -3.17
C THR A 171 -17.25 0.00 -2.35
N ASP A 172 -18.25 -0.84 -2.61
CA ASP A 172 -19.50 -0.86 -1.84
C ASP A 172 -19.25 -1.36 -0.41
N GLN A 173 -18.42 -2.41 -0.26
CA GLN A 173 -17.98 -2.88 1.06
C GLN A 173 -17.15 -1.81 1.78
N LEU A 174 -16.24 -1.11 1.09
CA LEU A 174 -15.51 0.02 1.68
C LEU A 174 -16.45 1.09 2.22
N SER A 175 -17.45 1.49 1.42
CA SER A 175 -18.43 2.48 1.84
C SER A 175 -19.21 2.02 3.08
N ALA A 176 -19.68 0.78 3.09
CA ALA A 176 -20.43 0.22 4.21
C ALA A 176 -19.59 0.11 5.49
N GLU A 177 -18.36 -0.40 5.39
CA GLU A 177 -17.44 -0.51 6.52
C GLU A 177 -17.10 0.88 7.10
N LEU A 178 -16.78 1.87 6.26
CA LEU A 178 -16.43 3.21 6.72
C LEU A 178 -17.59 3.96 7.39
N GLN A 179 -18.82 3.79 6.90
CA GLN A 179 -20.00 4.44 7.48
C GLN A 179 -20.22 4.06 8.94
N ALA A 180 -19.91 2.81 9.32
CA ALA A 180 -19.99 2.35 10.71
C ALA A 180 -19.06 3.14 11.67
N HIS A 181 -18.06 3.84 11.12
CA HIS A 181 -17.09 4.64 11.87
C HIS A 181 -17.25 6.15 11.64
N GLY A 182 -18.35 6.61 11.04
CA GLY A 182 -18.57 8.03 10.74
C GLY A 182 -17.59 8.57 9.70
N LEU A 183 -17.12 7.71 8.81
CA LEU A 183 -16.25 8.05 7.68
C LEU A 183 -17.02 7.89 6.37
N VAL A 184 -16.67 8.70 5.38
CA VAL A 184 -17.27 8.67 4.04
C VAL A 184 -16.19 8.58 2.99
N VAL A 185 -16.43 7.75 1.97
CA VAL A 185 -15.53 7.55 0.83
C VAL A 185 -16.06 8.25 -0.42
N SER A 186 -15.13 8.77 -1.23
CA SER A 186 -15.40 9.24 -2.58
C SER A 186 -14.31 8.76 -3.53
N SER A 187 -14.67 8.45 -4.78
CA SER A 187 -13.67 8.16 -5.82
C SER A 187 -13.03 9.46 -6.29
N VAL A 188 -11.70 9.47 -6.38
CA VAL A 188 -10.92 10.57 -6.97
C VAL A 188 -10.38 10.21 -8.34
N ASP A 189 -10.11 8.93 -8.57
CA ASP A 189 -9.76 8.39 -9.89
C ASP A 189 -10.28 6.97 -10.01
N ALA A 190 -11.44 6.82 -10.66
CA ALA A 190 -12.08 5.52 -10.83
C ALA A 190 -11.28 4.57 -11.74
N ALA A 191 -10.47 5.11 -12.68
CA ALA A 191 -9.70 4.29 -13.60
C ALA A 191 -8.56 3.55 -12.89
N HIS A 192 -8.00 4.17 -11.84
CA HIS A 192 -6.94 3.58 -11.02
C HIS A 192 -7.43 3.08 -9.66
N GLY A 193 -8.75 3.04 -9.44
CA GLY A 193 -9.35 2.60 -8.19
C GLY A 193 -8.93 3.46 -6.98
N LEU A 194 -8.63 4.74 -7.19
CA LEU A 194 -8.17 5.64 -6.14
C LEU A 194 -9.36 6.28 -5.42
N HIS A 195 -9.31 6.23 -4.09
CA HIS A 195 -10.37 6.69 -3.21
C HIS A 195 -9.83 7.64 -2.15
N THR A 196 -10.65 8.62 -1.79
CA THR A 196 -10.42 9.49 -0.63
C THR A 196 -11.47 9.25 0.43
N ILE A 197 -11.04 9.28 1.69
CA ILE A 197 -11.88 9.12 2.87
C ILE A 197 -11.80 10.40 3.69
N THR A 198 -12.95 10.83 4.19
CA THR A 198 -13.09 11.98 5.08
C THR A 198 -14.02 11.65 6.24
N ARG A 199 -13.98 12.46 7.30
CA ARG A 199 -15.02 12.41 8.34
C ARG A 199 -16.37 12.84 7.77
N GLN A 200 -17.43 12.18 8.21
CA GLN A 200 -18.78 12.66 7.99
C GLN A 200 -18.94 14.02 8.68
N LYS A 201 -19.59 14.96 7.98
CA LYS A 201 -19.90 16.30 8.52
C LYS A 201 -21.01 16.24 9.55
#